data_AF-A0A0L8HWA3-F1
#
_entry.id   AF-A0A0L8HWA3-F1
#
_cell.length_a   1.000
_cell.length_b   1.000
_cell.length_c   1.000
_cell.angle_alpha   90.00
_cell.angle_beta   90.00
_cell.angle_gamma   90.00
#
_symmetry.space_group_name_H-M   'P 1'
#
loop_
_entity.id
_entity.type
_entity.pdbx_description
1 polymer ?
#
loop_
_entity_poly.entity_id
_entity_poly.type
_entity_poly.pdbx_seq_one_letter_code
_entity_poly.pdbx_strand_id
1 'polypeptide(L)'
;MVVDECHHHVSDVIYFQSTIKQPKPLNTTALYEKPVLQLPIASITEEYKAGKARTVMMLRYSKDQSIRENPPKVRTGRKWNAEEAVNRAIGILKHADIVGATQEARAGLGTSSFRPFCKSSVKEMKEAVVHEVRKEEEERRNVHLVQCS
;
A
#
# COMPACT_ATOMS: atom_id res chain seq x y z
N MET A 1 25.19 10.73 -4.13
CA MET A 1 23.96 11.33 -3.57
C MET A 1 22.91 10.23 -3.49
N VAL A 2 22.90 9.49 -2.38
CA VAL A 2 22.03 8.31 -2.15
C VAL A 2 21.37 8.49 -0.79
N VAL A 3 20.66 9.60 -0.59
CA VAL A 3 20.05 9.93 0.71
C VAL A 3 18.60 10.42 0.65
N ASP A 4 18.01 10.69 -0.53
CA ASP A 4 16.66 11.25 -0.61
C ASP A 4 15.51 10.22 -0.70
N GLU A 5 15.74 9.00 -1.18
CA GLU A 5 14.66 7.97 -1.25
C GLU A 5 14.32 7.36 0.13
N CYS A 6 15.21 7.47 1.12
CA CYS A 6 14.93 7.02 2.49
C CYS A 6 14.02 7.99 3.25
N HIS A 7 13.93 9.26 2.84
CA HIS A 7 13.23 10.29 3.60
C HIS A 7 11.71 10.21 3.45
N HIS A 8 11.19 9.73 2.31
CA HIS A 8 9.74 9.62 2.08
C HIS A 8 9.11 8.43 2.83
N HIS A 9 9.75 7.26 2.78
CA HIS A 9 9.25 6.05 3.45
C HIS A 9 9.32 6.14 4.99
N VAL A 10 10.29 6.91 5.51
CA VAL A 10 10.40 7.21 6.94
C VAL A 10 9.40 8.30 7.34
N SER A 11 9.08 9.26 6.46
CA SER A 11 8.06 10.27 6.72
C SER A 11 6.65 9.66 6.86
N ASP A 12 6.27 8.70 6.02
CA ASP A 12 4.91 8.11 6.07
C ASP A 12 4.64 7.29 7.34
N VAL A 13 5.66 6.61 7.88
CA VAL A 13 5.57 5.91 9.18
C VAL A 13 5.63 6.90 10.36
N ILE A 14 6.42 7.98 10.23
CA ILE A 14 6.50 9.06 11.22
C ILE A 14 5.20 9.89 11.28
N TYR A 15 4.45 10.02 10.18
CA TYR A 15 3.15 10.70 10.19
C TYR A 15 2.10 9.96 11.04
N PHE A 16 2.18 8.64 11.12
CA PHE A 16 1.32 7.84 12.01
C PHE A 16 1.78 7.83 13.48
N GLN A 17 3.07 8.05 13.76
CA GLN A 17 3.60 7.98 15.14
C GLN A 17 3.81 9.35 15.82
N SER A 18 3.88 10.45 15.07
CA SER A 18 4.11 11.79 15.63
C SER A 18 2.86 12.47 16.20
N THR A 19 1.65 11.98 15.89
CA THR A 19 0.38 12.50 16.44
C THR A 19 -0.33 11.52 17.37
N ILE A 20 0.32 10.40 17.74
CA ILE A 20 -0.27 9.43 18.67
C ILE A 20 0.69 9.22 19.83
N LYS A 21 0.54 10.02 20.89
CA LYS A 21 0.95 9.59 22.23
C LYS A 21 0.36 8.19 22.42
N GLN A 22 1.22 7.17 22.51
CA GLN A 22 0.89 5.74 22.44
C GLN A 22 -0.54 5.44 22.89
N PRO A 23 -1.45 5.01 22.00
CA PRO A 23 -2.79 4.69 22.43
C PRO A 23 -2.70 3.36 23.18
N LYS A 24 -3.48 3.25 24.26
CA LYS A 24 -3.78 1.96 24.88
C LYS A 24 -4.17 0.95 23.78
N PRO A 25 -3.87 -0.35 23.94
CA PRO A 25 -4.17 -1.34 22.91
C PRO A 25 -5.61 -1.17 22.44
N LEU A 26 -5.80 -1.12 21.12
CA LEU A 26 -7.09 -0.94 20.46
C LEU A 26 -8.07 -2.01 20.94
N ASN A 27 -8.80 -1.72 22.02
CA ASN A 27 -9.90 -2.51 22.49
C ASN A 27 -11.17 -2.01 21.80
N THR A 28 -12.15 -2.89 21.61
CA THR A 28 -13.39 -2.61 20.89
C THR A 28 -14.12 -1.40 21.47
N THR A 29 -13.99 -1.14 22.76
CA THR A 29 -14.59 0.00 23.47
C THR A 29 -13.94 1.34 23.11
N ALA A 30 -12.61 1.44 23.02
CA ALA A 30 -11.94 2.71 22.66
C ALA A 30 -12.24 3.16 21.22
N LEU A 31 -12.71 2.26 20.35
CA LEU A 31 -13.08 2.59 18.97
C LEU A 31 -14.45 3.28 18.86
N TYR A 32 -15.36 3.04 19.82
CA TYR A 32 -16.72 3.62 19.82
C TYR A 32 -16.87 4.82 20.77
N GLU A 33 -15.84 5.14 21.54
CA GLU A 33 -15.77 6.39 22.30
C GLU A 33 -15.59 7.57 21.34
N LYS A 34 -16.21 8.72 21.66
CA LYS A 34 -16.21 9.93 20.82
C LYS A 34 -14.74 10.31 20.54
N PRO A 35 -14.23 10.12 19.31
CA PRO A 35 -12.79 10.18 19.12
C PRO A 35 -12.36 11.65 19.14
N VAL A 36 -11.40 11.98 20.00
CA VAL A 36 -10.77 13.32 20.07
C VAL A 36 -10.08 13.67 18.75
N LEU A 37 -9.73 12.65 17.96
CA LEU A 37 -9.21 12.75 16.60
C LEU A 37 -10.23 12.14 15.63
N GLN A 38 -10.85 12.96 14.78
CA GLN A 38 -11.63 12.48 13.65
C GLN A 38 -10.68 11.83 12.64
N LEU A 39 -10.25 10.60 12.92
CA LEU A 39 -9.55 9.80 11.91
C LEU A 39 -10.56 9.54 10.80
N PRO A 40 -10.29 9.97 9.56
CA PRO A 40 -11.18 9.62 8.46
C PRO A 40 -11.25 8.10 8.42
N ILE A 41 -12.44 7.53 8.64
CA ILE A 41 -12.65 6.07 8.66
C ILE A 41 -12.06 5.42 7.40
N ALA A 42 -12.08 6.16 6.30
CA ALA A 42 -11.52 5.76 5.02
C ALA A 42 -9.98 5.60 5.04
N SER A 43 -9.25 6.38 5.84
CA SER A 43 -7.80 6.19 6.07
C SER A 43 -7.50 4.87 6.82
N ILE A 44 -8.37 4.47 7.74
CA ILE A 44 -8.23 3.18 8.46
C ILE A 44 -8.39 2.01 7.49
N THR A 45 -9.30 2.12 6.52
CA THR A 45 -9.50 1.06 5.52
C THR A 45 -8.32 0.92 4.55
N GLU A 46 -7.66 2.03 4.19
CA GLU A 46 -6.44 2.01 3.38
C GLU A 46 -5.31 1.28 4.11
N GLU A 47 -5.04 1.64 5.36
CA GLU A 47 -3.99 1.00 6.16
C GLU A 47 -4.30 -0.47 6.45
N TYR A 48 -5.57 -0.81 6.70
CA TYR A 48 -5.98 -2.20 6.84
C TYR A 48 -5.66 -3.01 5.57
N LYS A 49 -6.03 -2.49 4.38
CA LYS A 49 -5.81 -3.19 3.11
C LYS A 49 -4.32 -3.27 2.77
N ALA A 50 -3.58 -2.18 2.93
CA ALA A 50 -2.13 -2.12 2.75
C ALA A 50 -1.40 -3.09 3.70
N GLY A 51 -1.80 -3.14 4.97
CA GLY A 51 -1.26 -4.07 5.96
C GLY A 51 -1.51 -5.54 5.59
N LYS A 52 -2.71 -5.87 5.12
CA LYS A 52 -3.05 -7.22 4.65
C LYS A 52 -2.29 -7.60 3.39
N ALA A 53 -2.16 -6.69 2.43
CA ALA A 53 -1.35 -6.88 1.23
C ALA A 53 0.14 -7.11 1.59
N ARG A 54 0.67 -6.35 2.56
CA ARG A 54 2.02 -6.54 3.08
C ARG A 54 2.19 -7.94 3.67
N THR A 55 1.23 -8.43 4.46
CA THR A 55 1.27 -9.81 4.98
C THR A 55 1.30 -10.84 3.85
N VAL A 56 0.43 -10.73 2.85
CA VAL A 56 0.41 -11.64 1.69
C VAL A 56 1.77 -11.66 0.99
N MET A 57 2.34 -10.48 0.72
CA MET A 57 3.63 -10.36 0.06
C MET A 57 4.79 -10.86 0.93
N MET A 58 4.72 -10.72 2.25
CA MET A 58 5.70 -11.31 3.16
C MET A 58 5.67 -12.84 3.11
N LEU A 59 4.49 -13.45 3.11
CA LEU A 59 4.34 -14.91 3.08
C LEU A 59 4.81 -15.50 1.74
N ARG A 60 4.44 -14.88 0.60
CA ARG A 60 4.84 -15.32 -0.75
C ARG A 60 6.36 -15.33 -0.97
N TYR A 61 7.05 -14.38 -0.35
CA TYR A 61 8.50 -14.21 -0.45
C TYR A 61 9.17 -14.38 0.91
N SER A 62 8.66 -15.32 1.71
CA SER A 62 9.29 -15.71 2.97
C SER A 62 10.68 -16.31 2.72
N LYS A 63 11.57 -16.29 3.71
CA LYS A 63 12.85 -17.01 3.61
C LYS A 63 12.65 -18.52 3.75
N ASP A 64 11.62 -18.91 4.51
CA ASP A 64 11.31 -20.31 4.78
C ASP A 64 10.58 -20.95 3.60
N GLN A 65 11.16 -22.02 3.06
CA GLN A 65 10.64 -22.73 1.89
C GLN A 65 9.25 -23.33 2.17
N SER A 66 9.04 -23.92 3.36
CA SER A 66 7.75 -24.52 3.74
C SER A 66 6.61 -23.50 3.75
N ILE A 67 6.88 -22.28 4.19
CA ILE A 67 5.91 -21.18 4.20
C ILE A 67 5.61 -20.70 2.77
N ARG A 68 6.61 -20.70 1.89
CA ARG A 68 6.43 -20.31 0.48
C ARG A 68 5.61 -21.30 -0.31
N GLU A 69 5.83 -22.60 -0.08
CA GLU A 69 5.12 -23.68 -0.77
C GLU A 69 3.67 -23.79 -0.28
N ASN A 70 3.43 -23.57 1.01
CA ASN A 70 2.10 -23.64 1.61
C ASN A 70 1.84 -22.45 2.55
N PRO A 71 1.61 -21.24 2.00
CA PRO A 71 1.41 -20.06 2.81
C PRO A 71 0.09 -20.15 3.58
N PRO A 72 0.07 -19.76 4.87
CA PRO A 72 -1.18 -19.68 5.62
C PRO A 72 -2.12 -18.65 5.00
N LYS A 73 -3.41 -18.99 4.92
CA LYS A 73 -4.42 -18.10 4.35
C LYS A 73 -4.54 -16.81 5.16
N VAL A 74 -4.33 -15.67 4.51
CA VAL A 74 -4.47 -14.37 5.17
C VAL A 74 -5.96 -14.09 5.43
N ARG A 75 -6.32 -14.05 6.72
CA ARG A 75 -7.70 -13.76 7.14
C ARG A 75 -8.10 -12.34 6.75
N THR A 76 -9.10 -12.24 5.89
CA THR A 76 -9.73 -11.01 5.41
C THR A 76 -11.24 -11.05 5.64
N GLY A 77 -11.92 -9.91 5.50
CA GLY A 77 -13.38 -9.84 5.64
C GLY A 77 -14.11 -10.42 4.42
N ARG A 78 -15.44 -10.56 4.51
CA ARG A 78 -16.26 -11.13 3.41
C ARG A 78 -16.25 -10.31 2.11
N LYS A 79 -16.11 -8.98 2.21
CA LYS A 79 -16.25 -8.05 1.08
C LYS A 79 -14.97 -7.86 0.27
N TRP A 80 -13.81 -8.28 0.78
CA TRP A 80 -12.54 -7.97 0.16
C TRP A 80 -11.52 -9.07 0.42
N ASN A 81 -10.85 -9.52 -0.64
CA ASN A 81 -9.81 -10.54 -0.60
C ASN A 81 -8.44 -9.90 -0.89
N ALA A 82 -7.49 -10.08 0.02
CA ALA A 82 -6.15 -9.52 -0.09
C ALA A 82 -5.32 -10.17 -1.20
N GLU A 83 -5.47 -11.47 -1.44
CA GLU A 83 -4.70 -12.16 -2.48
C GLU A 83 -5.11 -11.71 -3.88
N GLU A 84 -6.41 -11.52 -4.09
CA GLU A 84 -6.94 -10.99 -5.35
C GLU A 84 -6.49 -9.54 -5.57
N ALA A 85 -6.52 -8.71 -4.53
CA ALA A 85 -6.04 -7.32 -4.61
C ALA A 85 -4.54 -7.27 -4.96
N VAL A 86 -3.72 -8.09 -4.31
CA VAL A 86 -2.29 -8.21 -4.62
C VAL A 86 -2.07 -8.69 -6.06
N ASN A 87 -2.84 -9.67 -6.54
CA ASN A 87 -2.71 -10.16 -7.91
C ASN A 87 -3.08 -9.07 -8.94
N ARG A 88 -4.13 -8.28 -8.66
CA ARG A 88 -4.49 -7.12 -9.50
C ARG A 88 -3.39 -6.07 -9.51
N ALA A 89 -2.86 -5.69 -8.35
CA ALA A 89 -1.76 -4.74 -8.23
C ALA A 89 -0.51 -5.20 -9.01
N ILE A 90 -0.13 -6.49 -8.89
CA ILE A 90 0.96 -7.06 -9.68
C ILE A 90 0.66 -6.97 -11.19
N GLY A 91 -0.59 -7.21 -11.60
CA GLY A 91 -1.03 -7.07 -12.99
C GLY A 91 -0.87 -5.65 -13.52
N ILE A 92 -1.28 -4.65 -12.74
CA ILE A 92 -1.12 -3.23 -13.06
C ILE A 92 0.36 -2.87 -13.19
N LEU A 93 1.20 -3.29 -12.25
CA LEU A 93 2.65 -3.03 -12.30
C LEU A 93 3.33 -3.71 -13.49
N LYS A 94 2.94 -4.93 -13.84
CA LYS A 94 3.40 -5.60 -15.06
C LYS A 94 2.91 -4.91 -16.33
N HIS A 95 1.71 -4.35 -16.31
CA HIS A 95 1.21 -3.55 -17.42
C HIS A 95 2.01 -2.25 -17.56
N ALA A 96 2.34 -1.58 -16.46
CA ALA A 96 3.22 -0.42 -16.45
C ALA A 96 4.61 -0.74 -17.02
N ASP A 97 5.15 -1.94 -16.77
CA ASP A 97 6.38 -2.42 -17.41
C ASP A 97 6.31 -2.52 -18.94
N ILE A 98 5.16 -2.92 -19.47
CA ILE A 98 4.95 -3.03 -20.92
C ILE A 98 4.82 -1.64 -21.54
N VAL A 99 4.08 -0.74 -20.87
CA VAL A 99 3.90 0.64 -21.32
C VAL A 99 5.22 1.42 -21.26
N GLY A 100 6.04 1.15 -20.24
CA GLY A 100 7.31 1.82 -20.02
C GLY A 100 7.15 3.26 -19.55
N ALA A 101 8.19 4.07 -19.78
CA ALA A 101 8.21 5.48 -19.42
C ALA A 101 7.22 6.29 -20.29
N THR A 102 6.13 6.77 -19.70
CA THR A 102 5.19 7.68 -20.36
C THR A 102 5.61 9.13 -20.19
N GLN A 103 5.40 9.95 -21.22
CA GLN A 103 5.59 11.39 -21.09
C GLN A 103 4.51 11.97 -20.16
N GLU A 104 4.95 12.63 -19.08
CA GLU A 104 4.06 13.41 -18.24
C GLU A 104 3.97 14.86 -18.76
N ALA A 105 2.74 15.29 -19.08
CA ALA A 105 2.46 16.64 -19.57
C ALA A 105 3.38 17.08 -20.73
N ARG A 106 4.07 18.23 -20.58
CA ARG A 106 5.01 18.79 -21.56
C ARG A 106 6.48 18.55 -21.18
N ALA A 107 6.76 17.60 -20.30
CA ALA A 107 8.11 17.36 -19.81
C ALA A 107 9.06 16.78 -20.88
N GLY A 108 8.53 16.21 -21.97
CA GLY A 108 9.34 15.57 -23.01
C GLY A 108 9.85 14.18 -22.60
N LEU A 109 10.52 13.50 -23.52
CA LEU A 109 11.02 12.14 -23.32
C LEU A 109 12.24 12.11 -22.38
N GLY A 110 12.32 11.10 -21.51
CA GLY A 110 13.49 10.86 -20.66
C GLY A 110 13.55 11.68 -19.36
N THR A 111 12.50 12.44 -19.05
CA THR A 111 12.40 13.20 -17.79
C THR A 111 11.90 12.38 -16.61
N SER A 112 11.08 11.37 -16.86
CA SER A 112 10.55 10.48 -15.82
C SER A 112 11.57 9.42 -15.39
N SER A 113 11.74 9.22 -14.08
CA SER A 113 12.52 8.12 -13.50
C SER A 113 11.72 6.81 -13.51
N PHE A 114 11.53 6.23 -14.69
CA PHE A 114 10.85 4.95 -14.82
C PHE A 114 11.71 3.81 -14.28
N ARG A 115 11.20 3.12 -13.25
CA ARG A 115 11.83 1.92 -12.67
C ARG A 115 11.01 0.69 -13.04
N PRO A 116 11.54 -0.24 -13.86
CA PRO A 116 10.82 -1.44 -14.23
C PRO A 116 10.58 -2.37 -13.02
N PHE A 117 9.33 -2.76 -12.81
CA PHE A 117 8.91 -3.68 -11.75
C PHE A 117 9.58 -5.06 -11.90
N CYS A 118 9.71 -5.58 -13.12
CA CYS A 118 10.36 -6.85 -13.42
C CYS A 118 11.85 -6.91 -13.04
N LYS A 119 12.53 -5.76 -12.95
CA LYS A 119 13.95 -5.65 -12.58
C LYS A 119 14.14 -5.25 -11.11
N SER A 120 13.05 -5.03 -10.39
CA SER A 120 13.09 -4.57 -9.00
C SER A 120 13.53 -5.69 -8.06
N SER A 121 14.22 -5.33 -6.99
CA SER A 121 14.52 -6.26 -5.89
C SER A 121 13.24 -6.76 -5.22
N VAL A 122 13.32 -7.87 -4.48
CA VAL A 122 12.16 -8.39 -3.73
C VAL A 122 11.62 -7.35 -2.74
N LYS A 123 12.48 -6.50 -2.17
CA LYS A 123 12.05 -5.44 -1.25
C LYS A 123 11.25 -4.37 -2.00
N GLU A 124 11.80 -3.83 -3.08
CA GLU A 124 11.14 -2.81 -3.91
C GLU A 124 9.83 -3.35 -4.52
N MET A 125 9.81 -4.61 -4.95
CA MET A 125 8.61 -5.28 -5.44
C MET A 125 7.51 -5.34 -4.37
N LYS A 126 7.85 -5.69 -3.13
CA LYS A 126 6.88 -5.70 -2.02
C LYS A 126 6.33 -4.30 -1.75
N GLU A 127 7.20 -3.30 -1.74
CA GLU A 127 6.83 -1.90 -1.49
C GLU A 127 5.94 -1.36 -2.61
N ALA A 128 6.29 -1.59 -3.88
CA ALA A 128 5.51 -1.18 -5.04
C ALA A 128 4.10 -1.79 -5.04
N VAL A 129 3.98 -3.10 -4.75
CA VAL A 129 2.67 -3.77 -4.68
C VAL A 129 1.80 -3.20 -3.55
N VAL A 130 2.37 -2.97 -2.37
CA VAL A 130 1.63 -2.39 -1.24
C VAL A 130 1.21 -0.96 -1.54
N HIS A 131 2.09 -0.18 -2.17
CA HIS A 131 1.80 1.18 -2.62
C HIS A 131 0.65 1.21 -3.63
N GLU A 132 0.66 0.31 -4.63
CA GLU A 132 -0.41 0.26 -5.64
C GLU A 132 -1.77 -0.10 -5.03
N VAL A 133 -1.80 -1.02 -4.06
CA VAL A 133 -3.04 -1.33 -3.32
C VAL A 133 -3.54 -0.13 -2.50
N ARG A 134 -2.64 0.66 -1.91
CA ARG A 134 -3.00 1.88 -1.18
C ARG A 134 -3.55 2.93 -2.14
N LYS A 135 -2.88 3.14 -3.28
CA LYS A 135 -3.27 4.08 -4.33
C LYS A 135 -4.64 3.76 -4.91
N GLU A 136 -4.96 2.49 -5.17
CA GLU A 136 -6.28 2.08 -5.66
C GLU A 136 -7.41 2.50 -4.68
N GLU A 137 -7.15 2.45 -3.37
CA GLU A 137 -8.11 2.85 -2.36
C GLU A 137 -8.21 4.37 -2.21
N GLU A 138 -7.09 5.07 -2.30
CA GLU A 138 -7.06 6.53 -2.35
C GLU A 138 -7.84 7.08 -3.54
N GLU A 139 -7.66 6.50 -4.73
CA GLU A 139 -8.41 6.86 -5.94
C GLU A 139 -9.92 6.64 -5.74
N ARG A 140 -10.33 5.51 -5.15
CA ARG A 140 -11.73 5.25 -4.82
C ARG A 140 -12.31 6.29 -3.87
N ARG A 141 -11.54 6.75 -2.88
CA ARG A 141 -11.97 7.83 -1.99
C ARG A 141 -12.10 9.15 -2.74
N ASN A 142 -11.12 9.50 -3.57
CA ASN A 142 -11.12 10.75 -4.31
C ASN A 142 -12.32 10.81 -5.26
N VAL A 143 -12.63 9.72 -5.96
CA VAL A 143 -13.83 9.62 -6.80
C VAL A 143 -15.10 9.79 -5.99
N HIS A 144 -15.20 9.16 -4.81
CA HIS A 144 -16.35 9.31 -3.93
C HIS A 144 -16.54 10.76 -3.45
N LEU A 145 -15.45 11.45 -3.10
CA LEU A 145 -15.50 12.85 -2.68
C LEU A 145 -15.98 13.78 -3.81
N VAL A 146 -15.52 13.54 -5.04
CA VAL A 146 -15.93 14.33 -6.23
C VAL A 146 -17.40 14.05 -6.61
N GLN A 147 -17.89 12.83 -6.39
CA GLN A 147 -19.29 12.47 -6.71
C GLN A 147 -20.31 12.99 -5.69
N CYS A 148 -19.87 13.28 -4.46
CA CYS A 148 -20.73 13.74 -3.37
C CYS A 148 -20.62 15.24 -3.09
N SER A 149 -19.91 16.00 -3.92
CA SER A 149 -19.84 17.47 -3.91
C SER A 149 -20.89 18.08 -4.83
#